data_AF-A0A8B7IY50-F1
#
_entry.id   AF-A0A8B7IY50-F1
#
_cell.length_a   1.000
_cell.length_b   1.000
_cell.length_c   1.000
_cell.angle_alpha   90.00
_cell.angle_beta   90.00
_cell.angle_gamma   90.00
#
_symmetry.space_group_name_H-M   'P 1'
#
loop_
_entity.id
_entity.type
_entity.pdbx_description
1 polymer ?
#
loop_
_entity_poly.entity_id
_entity_poly.type
_entity_poly.pdbx_seq_one_letter_code
_entity_poly.pdbx_strand_id
1 'polypeptide(L)'
;MVILDRTYSSWTLALVQRVALSGLTSPPASVCRLFHDHPETLDRFEKFKGLTTPDQMKASEDLKKHGVTVLTQLGKILKQKGNHEAELKPLAQSHATKHKIPVKYLEFISEVIIKVIAEKHSADFGADSQAAMKKALELFRNDMASKYKEFGFQG
;
A
#
# COMPACT_ATOMS: atom_id res chain seq x y z
N MET A 1 -15.20 0.60 21.64
CA MET A 1 -15.23 -0.89 21.67
C MET A 1 -14.09 -1.38 20.78
N VAL A 2 -12.99 -1.76 21.41
CA VAL A 2 -11.68 -2.01 20.80
C VAL A 2 -11.67 -3.44 20.26
N ILE A 3 -11.86 -3.61 18.95
CA ILE A 3 -11.63 -4.90 18.26
C ILE A 3 -10.17 -4.93 17.81
N LEU A 4 -9.26 -4.89 18.78
CA LEU A 4 -7.84 -5.18 18.62
C LEU A 4 -7.40 -6.03 19.82
N ASP A 5 -8.17 -7.07 20.15
CA ASP A 5 -7.86 -7.94 21.29
C ASP A 5 -7.14 -9.23 20.85
N ARG A 6 -5.95 -9.40 21.42
CA ARG A 6 -5.32 -10.68 21.85
C ARG A 6 -4.96 -11.81 20.88
N THR A 7 -4.93 -11.62 19.55
CA THR A 7 -4.36 -12.67 18.65
C THR A 7 -3.15 -12.24 17.82
N TYR A 8 -2.66 -11.01 17.98
CA TYR A 8 -1.36 -10.63 17.40
C TYR A 8 -0.24 -11.06 18.35
N SER A 9 0.27 -12.28 18.16
CA SER A 9 1.49 -12.69 18.83
C SER A 9 2.60 -11.68 18.51
N SER A 10 3.45 -11.38 19.49
CA SER A 10 4.58 -10.45 19.32
C SER A 10 5.48 -10.82 18.12
N TRP A 11 5.51 -12.10 17.76
CA TRP A 11 6.19 -12.63 16.58
C TRP A 11 5.49 -12.28 15.27
N THR A 12 4.16 -12.36 15.18
CA THR A 12 3.41 -12.00 13.96
C THR A 12 3.53 -10.50 13.66
N LEU A 13 3.56 -9.66 14.69
CA LEU A 13 3.85 -8.23 14.57
C LEU A 13 5.29 -7.97 14.15
N ALA A 14 6.26 -8.63 14.78
CA ALA A 14 7.66 -8.51 14.40
C ALA A 14 7.91 -9.00 12.97
N LEU A 15 7.19 -10.03 12.51
CA LEU A 15 7.25 -10.58 11.16
C LEU A 15 6.56 -9.67 10.16
N VAL A 16 5.34 -9.18 10.43
CA VAL A 16 4.69 -8.14 9.60
C VAL A 16 5.55 -6.88 9.54
N GLN A 17 6.24 -6.52 10.63
CA GLN A 17 7.16 -5.39 10.67
C GLN A 17 8.47 -5.67 9.93
N ARG A 18 9.04 -6.87 10.04
CA ARG A 18 10.27 -7.28 9.36
C ARG A 18 10.02 -7.48 7.87
N VAL A 19 8.87 -8.00 7.50
CA VAL A 19 8.36 -8.16 6.13
C VAL A 19 7.89 -6.83 5.54
N ALA A 20 7.31 -5.92 6.32
CA ALA A 20 7.07 -4.55 5.88
C ALA A 20 8.40 -3.78 5.70
N LEU A 21 9.45 -4.15 6.46
CA LEU A 21 10.79 -3.57 6.35
C LEU A 21 11.67 -4.26 5.29
N SER A 22 11.45 -5.56 4.98
CA SER A 22 12.23 -6.38 4.03
C SER A 22 11.52 -6.57 2.68
N GLY A 23 10.18 -6.47 2.65
CA GLY A 23 9.36 -6.33 1.43
C GLY A 23 9.60 -5.01 0.70
N LEU A 24 10.24 -4.05 1.38
CA LEU A 24 10.83 -2.82 0.82
C LEU A 24 12.07 -3.09 -0.06
N THR A 25 12.44 -4.34 -0.35
CA THR A 25 13.60 -4.66 -1.20
C THR A 25 13.30 -4.62 -2.70
N SER A 26 12.03 -4.48 -3.12
CA SER A 26 11.78 -3.90 -4.45
C SER A 26 10.50 -3.07 -4.51
N PRO A 27 10.53 -1.83 -3.98
CA PRO A 27 9.49 -0.84 -4.14
C PRO A 27 9.09 -0.55 -5.61
N PRO A 28 10.01 -0.70 -6.60
CA PRO A 28 9.62 -0.64 -8.00
C PRO A 28 8.72 -1.80 -8.41
N ALA A 29 8.90 -3.00 -7.84
CA ALA A 29 8.19 -4.19 -8.29
C ALA A 29 6.68 -4.14 -7.98
N SER A 30 6.27 -3.58 -6.84
CA SER A 30 4.84 -3.45 -6.52
C SER A 30 4.14 -2.41 -7.41
N VAL A 31 4.80 -1.28 -7.71
CA VAL A 31 4.21 -0.26 -8.59
C VAL A 31 4.22 -0.70 -10.05
N CYS A 32 5.32 -1.33 -10.52
CA CYS A 32 5.36 -1.91 -11.86
C CYS A 32 4.31 -3.02 -12.02
N ARG A 33 4.12 -3.86 -11.00
CA ARG A 33 3.11 -4.93 -11.04
C ARG A 33 1.69 -4.38 -11.00
N LEU A 34 1.45 -3.30 -10.26
CA LEU A 34 0.18 -2.58 -10.30
C LEU A 34 -0.14 -2.09 -11.71
N PHE A 35 0.79 -1.43 -12.38
CA PHE A 35 0.57 -0.93 -13.74
C PHE A 35 0.43 -2.04 -14.78
N HIS A 36 1.07 -3.17 -14.57
CA HIS A 36 0.92 -4.35 -15.42
C HIS A 36 -0.44 -5.02 -15.23
N ASP A 37 -0.85 -5.28 -13.99
CA ASP A 37 -2.09 -6.01 -13.67
C ASP A 37 -3.34 -5.11 -13.79
N HIS A 38 -3.17 -3.80 -13.61
CA HIS A 38 -4.21 -2.76 -13.63
C HIS A 38 -3.73 -1.52 -14.41
N PRO A 39 -3.63 -1.58 -15.74
CA PRO A 39 -3.11 -0.48 -16.56
C PRO A 39 -3.90 0.83 -16.40
N GLU A 40 -5.19 0.77 -16.05
CA GLU A 40 -6.01 1.93 -15.75
C GLU A 40 -5.48 2.79 -14.58
N THR A 41 -4.66 2.20 -13.71
CA THR A 41 -4.05 2.94 -12.60
C THR A 41 -2.93 3.86 -13.07
N LEU A 42 -2.26 3.53 -14.20
CA LEU A 42 -1.20 4.36 -14.79
C LEU A 42 -1.73 5.72 -15.26
N ASP A 43 -2.99 5.79 -15.68
CA ASP A 43 -3.63 7.01 -16.16
C ASP A 43 -3.74 8.11 -15.09
N ARG A 44 -3.63 7.73 -13.81
CA ARG A 44 -3.61 8.68 -12.68
C ARG A 44 -2.22 9.26 -12.42
N PHE A 45 -1.18 8.70 -13.02
CA PHE A 45 0.19 9.15 -12.87
C PHE A 45 0.67 9.84 -14.13
N GLU A 46 0.34 11.13 -14.29
CA GLU A 46 0.77 11.95 -15.45
C GLU A 46 2.29 11.85 -15.70
N LYS A 47 3.08 11.79 -14.62
CA LYS A 47 4.54 11.63 -14.68
C LYS A 47 4.99 10.29 -15.29
N PHE A 48 4.16 9.26 -15.24
CA PHE A 48 4.49 7.89 -15.65
C PHE A 48 3.73 7.39 -16.88
N LYS A 49 2.77 8.15 -17.43
CA LYS A 49 1.98 7.77 -18.63
C LYS A 49 2.84 7.36 -19.83
N GLY A 50 4.06 7.87 -19.96
CA GLY A 50 4.99 7.50 -21.03
C GLY A 50 5.73 6.17 -20.84
N LEU A 51 5.59 5.51 -19.68
CA LEU A 51 6.21 4.22 -19.38
C LEU A 51 5.27 3.10 -19.81
N THR A 52 5.36 2.70 -21.09
CA THR A 52 4.43 1.72 -21.67
C THR A 52 4.93 0.28 -21.61
N THR A 53 6.21 0.08 -21.29
CA THR A 53 6.82 -1.26 -21.19
C THR A 53 7.36 -1.55 -19.79
N PRO A 54 7.37 -2.82 -19.35
CA PRO A 54 7.96 -3.20 -18.06
C PRO A 54 9.42 -2.78 -17.90
N ASP A 55 10.20 -2.76 -18.97
CA ASP A 55 11.62 -2.39 -18.93
C ASP A 55 11.80 -0.88 -18.77
N GLN A 56 10.96 -0.06 -19.40
CA GLN A 56 10.92 1.39 -19.14
C GLN A 56 10.52 1.68 -17.69
N MET A 57 9.54 0.95 -17.15
CA MET A 57 9.13 1.10 -15.75
C MET A 57 10.26 0.73 -14.79
N LYS A 58 10.95 -0.40 -15.03
CA LYS A 58 12.11 -0.82 -14.22
C LYS A 58 13.29 0.16 -14.31
N ALA A 59 13.50 0.80 -15.46
CA ALA A 59 14.57 1.77 -15.68
C ALA A 59 14.26 3.15 -15.09
N SER A 60 12.99 3.47 -14.80
CA SER A 60 12.59 4.80 -14.33
C SER A 60 12.97 5.03 -12.86
N GLU A 61 14.02 5.80 -12.62
CA GLU A 61 14.44 6.23 -11.27
C GLU A 61 13.32 6.97 -10.52
N ASP A 62 12.50 7.73 -11.24
CA ASP A 62 11.35 8.42 -10.65
C ASP A 62 10.28 7.45 -10.16
N LEU A 63 10.03 6.37 -10.91
CA LEU A 63 9.10 5.33 -10.49
C LEU A 63 9.64 4.58 -9.27
N LYS A 64 10.95 4.32 -9.23
CA LYS A 64 11.60 3.72 -8.05
C LYS A 64 11.43 4.58 -6.80
N LYS A 65 11.72 5.88 -6.90
CA LYS A 65 11.55 6.86 -5.81
C LYS A 65 10.09 6.95 -5.36
N HIS A 66 9.16 6.90 -6.31
CA HIS A 66 7.74 6.92 -6.00
C HIS A 66 7.31 5.67 -5.24
N GLY A 67 7.68 4.47 -5.71
CA GLY A 67 7.41 3.23 -5.00
C GLY A 67 7.98 3.21 -3.58
N VAL A 68 9.20 3.72 -3.39
CA VAL A 68 9.81 3.88 -2.05
C VAL A 68 8.95 4.78 -1.17
N THR A 69 8.46 5.90 -1.71
CA THR A 69 7.62 6.85 -0.96
C THR A 69 6.30 6.21 -0.54
N VAL A 70 5.61 5.52 -1.46
CA VAL A 70 4.34 4.84 -1.19
C VAL A 70 4.51 3.81 -0.07
N LEU A 71 5.48 2.91 -0.21
CA LEU A 71 5.70 1.86 0.80
C LEU A 71 6.22 2.42 2.13
N THR A 72 7.00 3.50 2.11
CA THR A 72 7.47 4.16 3.35
C THR A 72 6.31 4.76 4.13
N GLN A 73 5.40 5.47 3.44
CA GLN A 73 4.23 6.06 4.09
C GLN A 73 3.27 4.99 4.61
N LEU A 74 3.03 3.95 3.83
CA LEU A 74 2.24 2.80 4.28
C LEU A 74 2.89 2.13 5.50
N GLY A 75 4.21 1.94 5.48
CA GLY A 75 4.95 1.38 6.62
C GLY A 75 4.85 2.23 7.89
N LYS A 76 4.83 3.57 7.77
CA LYS A 76 4.58 4.46 8.91
C LYS A 76 3.17 4.28 9.48
N ILE A 77 2.16 4.23 8.63
CA ILE A 77 0.75 4.02 9.03
C ILE A 77 0.59 2.67 9.76
N LEU A 78 1.14 1.60 9.20
CA LEU A 78 1.06 0.25 9.78
C LEU A 78 1.75 0.18 11.16
N LYS A 79 2.86 0.91 11.36
CA LYS A 79 3.57 0.98 12.65
C LYS A 79 2.77 1.64 13.77
N GLN A 80 1.83 2.53 13.44
CA GLN A 80 1.02 3.23 14.44
C GLN A 80 -0.15 2.38 14.99
N LYS A 81 -0.35 1.15 14.48
CA LYS A 81 -1.30 0.14 15.02
C LYS A 81 -2.72 0.67 15.30
N GLY A 82 -3.22 1.54 14.43
CA GLY A 82 -4.56 2.15 14.54
C GLY A 82 -4.57 3.58 15.06
N ASN A 83 -3.48 4.10 15.60
CA ASN A 83 -3.32 5.52 15.95
C ASN A 83 -2.67 6.33 14.81
N HIS A 84 -3.08 6.07 13.57
CA HIS A 84 -2.40 6.56 12.37
C HIS A 84 -3.05 7.79 11.73
N GLU A 85 -4.02 8.44 12.39
CA GLU A 85 -4.79 9.55 11.80
C GLU A 85 -3.90 10.71 11.33
N ALA A 86 -2.86 11.07 12.09
CA ALA A 86 -1.95 12.16 11.76
C ALA A 86 -1.17 11.91 10.45
N GLU A 87 -0.79 10.66 10.18
CA GLU A 87 -0.09 10.26 8.95
C GLU A 87 -1.07 10.02 7.79
N LEU A 88 -2.27 9.53 8.10
CA LEU A 88 -3.30 9.19 7.11
C LEU A 88 -3.97 10.44 6.53
N LYS A 89 -4.22 11.48 7.35
CA LYS A 89 -4.91 12.71 6.91
C LYS A 89 -4.26 13.40 5.69
N PRO A 90 -2.96 13.73 5.67
CA PRO A 90 -2.34 14.36 4.50
C PRO A 90 -2.32 13.44 3.27
N LEU A 91 -2.21 12.12 3.49
CA LEU A 91 -2.28 11.13 2.42
C LEU A 91 -3.68 11.10 1.80
N ALA A 92 -4.72 10.97 2.64
CA ALA A 92 -6.11 10.98 2.21
C ALA A 92 -6.49 12.28 1.50
N GLN A 93 -6.04 13.44 2.01
CA GLN A 93 -6.32 14.73 1.39
C GLN A 93 -5.71 14.82 -0.01
N SER A 94 -4.42 14.48 -0.16
CA SER A 94 -3.76 14.52 -1.48
C SER A 94 -4.40 13.54 -2.46
N HIS A 95 -4.78 12.35 -2.01
CA HIS A 95 -5.38 11.34 -2.89
C HIS A 95 -6.83 11.67 -3.27
N ALA A 96 -7.60 12.30 -2.40
CA ALA A 96 -8.97 12.76 -2.67
C ALA A 96 -9.04 14.04 -3.50
N THR A 97 -8.17 15.01 -3.25
CA THR A 97 -8.30 16.36 -3.81
C THR A 97 -7.43 16.59 -5.04
N LYS A 98 -6.20 16.08 -5.02
CA LYS A 98 -5.21 16.30 -6.09
C LYS A 98 -5.17 15.15 -7.09
N HIS A 99 -5.02 13.92 -6.59
CA HIS A 99 -4.81 12.75 -7.45
C HIS A 99 -6.11 12.06 -7.88
N LYS A 100 -7.22 12.33 -7.18
CA LYS A 100 -8.56 11.75 -7.44
C LYS A 100 -8.50 10.22 -7.56
N ILE A 101 -7.81 9.58 -6.62
CA ILE A 101 -7.59 8.14 -6.60
C ILE A 101 -8.78 7.46 -5.93
N PRO A 102 -9.55 6.63 -6.65
CA PRO A 102 -10.67 5.90 -6.06
C PRO A 102 -10.18 4.86 -5.04
N VAL A 103 -11.02 4.54 -4.05
CA VAL A 103 -10.72 3.49 -3.05
C VAL A 103 -10.45 2.15 -3.75
N LYS A 104 -11.07 1.91 -4.92
CA LYS A 104 -10.81 0.71 -5.73
C LYS A 104 -9.34 0.54 -6.12
N TYR A 105 -8.62 1.63 -6.37
CA TYR A 105 -7.19 1.56 -6.72
C TYR A 105 -6.32 1.29 -5.50
N LEU A 106 -6.77 1.72 -4.30
CA LEU A 106 -6.14 1.35 -3.04
C LEU A 106 -6.28 -0.15 -2.76
N GLU A 107 -7.37 -0.78 -3.20
CA GLU A 107 -7.56 -2.23 -3.16
C GLU A 107 -6.56 -2.95 -4.06
N PHE A 108 -6.41 -2.53 -5.31
CA PHE A 108 -5.45 -3.13 -6.25
C PHE A 108 -4.01 -3.10 -5.73
N ILE A 109 -3.54 -1.94 -5.25
CA ILE A 109 -2.18 -1.87 -4.69
C ILE A 109 -2.05 -2.71 -3.41
N SER A 110 -3.10 -2.83 -2.60
CA SER A 110 -3.09 -3.70 -1.41
C SER A 110 -2.87 -5.16 -1.79
N GLU A 111 -3.59 -5.65 -2.80
CA GLU A 111 -3.45 -7.02 -3.30
C GLU A 111 -2.06 -7.27 -3.89
N VAL A 112 -1.57 -6.34 -4.70
CA VAL A 112 -0.24 -6.43 -5.32
C VAL A 112 0.86 -6.46 -4.26
N ILE A 113 0.75 -5.65 -3.20
CA ILE A 113 1.71 -5.66 -2.09
C ILE A 113 1.74 -7.03 -1.41
N ILE A 114 0.58 -7.63 -1.13
CA ILE A 114 0.51 -8.97 -0.51
C ILE A 114 1.15 -10.02 -1.42
N LYS A 115 0.85 -10.00 -2.72
CA LYS A 115 1.43 -10.93 -3.71
C LYS A 115 2.96 -10.81 -3.77
N VAL A 116 3.48 -9.59 -3.94
CA VAL A 116 4.93 -9.33 -4.04
C VAL A 116 5.67 -9.74 -2.76
N ILE A 117 5.04 -9.52 -1.60
CA ILE A 117 5.60 -9.95 -0.33
C ILE A 117 5.61 -11.48 -0.23
N ALA A 118 4.51 -12.15 -0.58
CA ALA A 118 4.39 -13.60 -0.54
C ALA A 118 5.40 -14.29 -1.47
N GLU A 119 5.66 -13.72 -2.64
CA GLU A 119 6.66 -14.23 -3.60
C GLU A 119 8.09 -14.11 -3.06
N LYS A 120 8.42 -13.03 -2.34
CA LYS A 120 9.80 -12.74 -1.89
C LYS A 120 10.14 -13.27 -0.52
N HIS A 121 9.15 -13.36 0.35
CA HIS A 121 9.29 -13.74 1.75
C HIS A 121 8.39 -14.93 2.06
N SER A 122 8.28 -15.89 1.14
CA SER A 122 7.37 -17.04 1.26
C SER A 122 7.61 -17.86 2.54
N ALA A 123 8.85 -17.96 3.01
CA ALA A 123 9.22 -18.62 4.26
C ALA A 123 8.70 -17.88 5.51
N ASP A 124 8.57 -16.55 5.42
CA ASP A 124 8.25 -15.63 6.51
C ASP A 124 6.82 -15.05 6.38
N PHE A 125 6.09 -15.37 5.31
CA PHE A 125 4.79 -14.78 4.98
C PHE A 125 3.74 -15.85 4.68
N GLY A 126 3.59 -16.76 5.64
CA GLY A 126 2.56 -17.80 5.64
C GLY A 126 1.13 -17.25 5.78
N ALA A 127 0.15 -18.15 5.82
CA ALA A 127 -1.28 -17.82 5.79
C ALA A 127 -1.70 -16.81 6.87
N ASP A 128 -1.21 -16.96 8.10
CA ASP A 128 -1.54 -16.06 9.22
C ASP A 128 -0.98 -14.65 9.01
N SER A 129 0.26 -14.53 8.54
CA SER A 129 0.90 -13.25 8.21
C SER A 129 0.18 -12.55 7.05
N GLN A 130 -0.24 -13.32 6.04
CA GLN A 130 -1.04 -12.81 4.92
C GLN A 130 -2.41 -12.31 5.38
N ALA A 131 -3.10 -13.08 6.24
CA ALA A 131 -4.39 -12.68 6.79
C ALA A 131 -4.28 -11.42 7.67
N ALA A 132 -3.23 -11.32 8.49
CA ALA A 132 -2.93 -10.15 9.28
C ALA A 132 -2.68 -8.91 8.40
N MET A 133 -1.84 -9.04 7.37
CA MET A 133 -1.57 -7.96 6.43
C MET A 133 -2.84 -7.52 5.68
N LYS A 134 -3.67 -8.48 5.23
CA LYS A 134 -4.96 -8.19 4.59
C LYS A 134 -5.86 -7.33 5.49
N LYS A 135 -6.01 -7.71 6.77
CA LYS A 135 -6.80 -6.95 7.74
C LYS A 135 -6.23 -5.55 7.99
N ALA A 136 -4.91 -5.42 8.07
CA ALA A 136 -4.27 -4.12 8.28
C ALA A 136 -4.47 -3.17 7.06
N LEU A 137 -4.36 -3.71 5.85
CA LEU A 137 -4.61 -2.96 4.62
C LEU A 137 -6.09 -2.64 4.43
N GLU A 138 -6.99 -3.52 4.85
CA GLU A 138 -8.43 -3.26 4.86
C GLU A 138 -8.80 -2.12 5.80
N LEU A 139 -8.26 -2.11 7.03
CA LEU A 139 -8.43 -1.01 7.98
C LEU A 139 -7.95 0.32 7.36
N PHE A 140 -6.74 0.33 6.78
CA PHE A 140 -6.20 1.48 6.07
C PHE A 140 -7.15 1.99 4.96
N ARG A 141 -7.70 1.10 4.14
CA ARG A 141 -8.65 1.50 3.07
C ARG A 141 -9.94 2.06 3.63
N ASN A 142 -10.47 1.49 4.72
CA ASN A 142 -11.67 1.98 5.37
C ASN A 142 -11.47 3.38 5.95
N ASP A 143 -10.33 3.62 6.60
CA ASP A 143 -9.99 4.93 7.16
C ASP A 143 -9.75 5.98 6.06
N MET A 144 -9.09 5.60 4.97
CA MET A 144 -8.96 6.43 3.76
C MET A 144 -10.32 6.79 3.18
N ALA A 145 -11.22 5.81 3.01
CA ALA A 145 -12.56 6.03 2.48
C ALA A 145 -13.40 6.95 3.40
N SER A 146 -13.24 6.82 4.72
CA SER A 146 -13.87 7.73 5.68
C SER A 146 -13.36 9.16 5.50
N LYS A 147 -12.04 9.36 5.41
CA LYS A 147 -11.45 10.68 5.18
C LYS A 147 -11.78 11.27 3.81
N TYR A 148 -11.91 10.46 2.76
CA TYR A 148 -12.34 10.91 1.45
C TYR A 148 -13.71 11.59 1.51
N LYS A 149 -14.65 11.03 2.27
CA LYS A 149 -15.97 11.65 2.51
C LYS A 149 -15.84 13.00 3.20
N GLU A 150 -14.96 13.13 4.20
CA GLU A 150 -14.67 14.41 4.86
C GLU A 150 -14.13 15.46 3.87
N PHE A 151 -13.41 15.04 2.83
CA PHE A 151 -12.89 15.90 1.76
C PHE A 151 -13.83 16.04 0.55
N GLY A 152 -15.07 15.55 0.64
CA GLY A 152 -16.07 15.65 -0.44
C GLY A 152 -15.77 14.77 -1.67
N PHE A 153 -14.98 13.71 -1.52
CA PHE A 153 -14.68 12.75 -2.58
C PHE A 153 -15.37 11.41 -2.29
N GLN A 154 -16.07 10.85 -3.28
CA GLN A 154 -16.83 9.59 -3.19
C GLN A 154 -16.31 8.50 -4.14
N GLY A 155 -15.00 8.53 -4.46
CA GLY A 155 -14.36 7.53 -5.32
C GLY A 155 -13.70 6.40 -4.55
#